data_AF-A0A9D9LCM8-F1
#
_entry.id   AF-A0A9D9LCM8-F1
#
_cell.length_a   1.000
_cell.length_b   1.000
_cell.length_c   1.000
_cell.angle_alpha   90.00
_cell.angle_beta   90.00
_cell.angle_gamma   90.00
#
_symmetry.space_group_name_H-M   'P 1'
#
loop_
_entity.id
_entity.type
_entity.pdbx_description
1 polymer ?
#
loop_
_entity_poly.entity_id
_entity_poly.type
_entity_poly.pdbx_seq_one_letter_code
_entity_poly.pdbx_strand_id
1 'polypeptide(L)'
;MGDGEAETGPLATSWHSSKFLNPIRDGAVLPILHLNGYKINNPTLLARIPNDELASLMRGYGWTPHFVEGDEPMEMHQKMAATLDACYGEIKAFQDGARSSGKATRCHWPMIVLRTPKGWTGPKEVDGKRTEGSWRSHQVPFSELAENPGHLRLLEQWMASYRPGELFDASGRLAPELRALAPKGKRRMGDNPHANGGLLLEDLVVPDFRGYAVSVPKPGKTTGEAT
;
A
#
# COMPACT_ATOMS: atom_id res chain seq x y z
N MET A 1 2.01 -2.79 0.89
CA MET A 1 2.98 -3.35 1.84
C MET A 1 3.79 -4.39 1.10
N GLY A 2 5.12 -4.31 1.17
CA GLY A 2 5.98 -5.33 0.55
C GLY A 2 5.90 -6.64 1.32
N ASP A 3 5.94 -7.78 0.63
CA ASP A 3 6.02 -9.10 1.28
C ASP A 3 7.31 -9.28 2.12
N GLY A 4 8.42 -8.65 1.75
CA GLY A 4 9.63 -8.58 2.58
C GLY A 4 9.49 -7.64 3.78
N GLU A 5 8.77 -6.53 3.62
CA GLU A 5 8.43 -5.60 4.70
C GLU A 5 7.57 -6.31 5.76
N ALA A 6 6.68 -7.22 5.32
CA ALA A 6 5.75 -7.94 6.17
C ALA A 6 6.42 -8.90 7.16
N GLU A 7 7.72 -9.16 7.00
CA GLU A 7 8.52 -9.94 7.94
C GLU A 7 9.03 -9.11 9.13
N THR A 8 8.84 -7.78 9.10
CA THR A 8 9.25 -6.90 10.19
C THR A 8 8.25 -6.93 11.35
N GLY A 9 8.75 -6.81 12.59
CA GLY A 9 7.90 -6.74 13.78
C GLY A 9 6.83 -5.63 13.72
N PRO A 10 7.15 -4.39 13.32
CA PRO A 10 6.16 -3.33 13.17
C PRO A 10 5.02 -3.66 12.20
N LEU A 11 5.32 -4.18 11.01
CA LEU A 11 4.26 -4.52 10.04
C LEU A 11 3.46 -5.76 10.47
N ALA A 12 4.12 -6.75 11.08
CA ALA A 12 3.43 -7.92 11.62
C ALA A 12 2.38 -7.54 12.68
N THR A 13 2.70 -6.58 13.57
CA THR A 13 1.74 -6.13 14.59
C THR A 13 0.71 -5.13 14.05
N SER A 14 1.03 -4.35 13.00
CA SER A 14 0.10 -3.34 12.48
C SER A 14 -1.17 -3.92 11.86
N TRP A 15 -1.20 -5.22 11.51
CA TRP A 15 -2.43 -5.93 11.12
C TRP A 15 -3.51 -5.94 12.21
N HIS A 16 -3.16 -5.62 13.46
CA HIS A 16 -4.10 -5.44 14.55
C HIS A 16 -4.78 -4.06 14.59
N SER A 17 -4.33 -3.10 13.77
CA SER A 17 -4.90 -1.75 13.74
C SER A 17 -6.41 -1.74 13.47
N SER A 18 -6.91 -2.69 12.67
CA SER A 18 -8.33 -2.83 12.35
C SER A 18 -9.23 -3.04 13.57
N LYS A 19 -8.71 -3.53 14.71
CA LYS A 19 -9.49 -3.73 15.94
C LYS A 19 -9.75 -2.41 16.68
N PHE A 20 -9.02 -1.36 16.33
CA PHE A 20 -9.17 -0.03 16.92
C PHE A 20 -9.93 0.95 16.02
N LEU A 21 -10.20 0.56 14.77
CA LEU A 21 -11.01 1.34 13.84
C LEU A 21 -12.49 1.23 14.19
N ASN A 22 -13.15 2.38 14.29
CA ASN A 22 -14.60 2.47 14.45
C ASN A 22 -15.24 2.92 13.13
N PRO A 23 -16.02 2.05 12.44
CA PRO A 23 -16.59 2.35 11.12
C PRO A 23 -17.59 3.52 11.12
N ILE A 24 -18.08 3.95 12.30
CA ILE A 24 -18.97 5.09 12.43
C ILE A 24 -18.19 6.39 12.19
N ARG A 25 -17.06 6.57 12.90
CA ARG A 25 -16.33 7.84 12.98
C ARG A 25 -15.06 7.88 12.13
N ASP A 26 -14.41 6.74 11.93
CA ASP A 26 -13.11 6.67 11.30
C ASP A 26 -13.25 6.39 9.79
N GLY A 27 -12.13 6.55 9.07
CA GLY A 27 -11.99 6.09 7.69
C GLY A 27 -11.83 4.56 7.61
N ALA A 28 -11.40 4.09 6.44
CA ALA A 28 -11.04 2.68 6.23
C ALA A 28 -9.64 2.59 5.62
N VAL A 29 -8.96 1.48 5.87
CA VAL A 29 -7.71 1.10 5.22
C VAL A 29 -8.01 -0.10 4.33
N LEU A 30 -7.58 -0.06 3.07
CA LEU A 30 -7.56 -1.22 2.18
C LEU A 30 -6.11 -1.68 2.02
N PRO A 31 -5.64 -2.65 2.81
CA PRO A 31 -4.27 -3.12 2.71
C PRO A 31 -4.07 -3.93 1.43
N ILE A 32 -3.03 -3.62 0.67
CA ILE A 32 -2.57 -4.42 -0.48
C ILE A 32 -1.22 -5.04 -0.12
N LEU A 33 -1.20 -6.35 0.11
CA LEU A 33 0.03 -7.13 0.32
C LEU A 33 0.61 -7.49 -1.05
N HIS A 34 1.76 -6.89 -1.38
CA HIS A 34 2.44 -7.13 -2.65
C HIS A 34 3.35 -8.35 -2.54
N LEU A 35 2.80 -9.50 -2.89
CA LEU A 35 3.45 -10.81 -2.89
C LEU A 35 4.20 -11.04 -4.19
N ASN A 36 5.28 -10.29 -4.39
CA ASN A 36 6.12 -10.43 -5.56
C ASN A 36 7.16 -11.56 -5.48
N GLY A 37 7.26 -12.19 -4.30
CA GLY A 37 8.00 -13.41 -4.07
C GLY A 37 9.39 -13.21 -3.49
N TYR A 38 9.91 -11.97 -3.45
CA TYR A 38 11.31 -11.72 -3.11
C TYR A 38 11.55 -10.36 -2.43
N LYS A 39 12.49 -10.37 -1.48
CA LYS A 39 13.15 -9.18 -0.93
C LYS A 39 14.47 -8.92 -1.67
N ILE A 40 15.49 -8.36 -1.02
CA ILE A 40 16.73 -7.92 -1.70
C ILE A 40 17.42 -9.08 -2.43
N ASN A 41 17.67 -10.17 -1.72
CA ASN A 41 18.46 -11.32 -2.19
C ASN A 41 17.89 -12.67 -1.72
N ASN A 42 16.63 -12.69 -1.29
CA ASN A 42 15.98 -13.84 -0.69
C ASN A 42 14.52 -13.90 -1.12
N PRO A 43 13.91 -15.10 -1.12
CA PRO A 43 12.46 -15.18 -1.13
C PRO A 43 11.84 -14.60 0.15
N THR A 44 10.54 -14.35 0.10
CA THR A 44 9.76 -13.84 1.24
C THR A 44 8.95 -14.96 1.88
N LEU A 45 8.82 -14.94 3.20
CA LEU A 45 8.18 -16.02 3.97
C LEU A 45 6.72 -16.22 3.53
N LEU A 46 5.95 -15.14 3.47
CA LEU A 46 4.53 -15.19 3.08
C LEU A 46 4.32 -15.61 1.61
N ALA A 47 5.33 -15.47 0.75
CA ALA A 47 5.23 -15.94 -0.62
C ALA A 47 5.47 -17.45 -0.78
N ARG A 48 5.99 -18.12 0.25
CA ARG A 48 6.36 -19.54 0.22
C ARG A 48 5.45 -20.45 1.04
N ILE A 49 4.55 -19.86 1.84
CA ILE A 49 3.48 -20.62 2.48
C ILE A 49 2.32 -20.86 1.49
N PRO A 50 1.55 -21.94 1.65
CA PRO A 50 0.32 -22.19 0.91
C PRO A 50 -0.72 -21.05 1.00
N ASN A 51 -1.57 -20.92 -0.03
CA ASN A 51 -2.59 -19.87 -0.09
C ASN A 51 -3.62 -19.98 1.04
N ASP A 52 -3.97 -21.19 1.47
CA ASP A 52 -4.89 -21.45 2.58
C ASP A 52 -4.29 -21.07 3.94
N GLU A 53 -3.00 -21.31 4.16
CA GLU A 53 -2.29 -20.84 5.35
C GLU A 53 -2.25 -19.31 5.40
N LEU A 54 -1.89 -18.65 4.29
CA LEU A 54 -1.89 -17.19 4.21
C LEU A 54 -3.29 -16.61 4.44
N ALA A 55 -4.31 -17.19 3.82
CA ALA A 55 -5.68 -16.75 3.99
C ALA A 55 -6.14 -16.94 5.45
N SER A 56 -5.75 -18.06 6.09
CA SER A 56 -6.05 -18.33 7.50
C SER A 56 -5.37 -17.33 8.43
N LEU A 57 -4.11 -16.97 8.15
CA LEU A 57 -3.39 -15.93 8.89
C LEU A 57 -4.12 -14.57 8.80
N MET A 58 -4.46 -14.12 7.59
CA MET A 58 -5.15 -12.85 7.39
C MET A 58 -6.55 -12.84 8.01
N ARG A 59 -7.30 -13.94 7.91
CA ARG A 59 -8.60 -14.10 8.58
C ARG A 59 -8.46 -14.14 10.09
N GLY A 60 -7.41 -14.76 10.63
CA GLY A 60 -7.06 -14.74 12.05
C GLY A 60 -6.75 -13.32 12.55
N TYR A 61 -6.12 -12.50 11.71
CA TYR A 61 -5.99 -11.06 11.94
C TYR A 61 -7.29 -10.28 11.70
N GLY A 62 -8.41 -10.91 11.36
CA GLY A 62 -9.70 -10.24 11.19
C GLY A 62 -9.85 -9.48 9.87
N TRP A 63 -9.13 -9.89 8.83
CA TRP A 63 -9.27 -9.37 7.47
C TRP A 63 -9.96 -10.39 6.55
N THR A 64 -10.55 -9.91 5.47
CA THR A 64 -11.10 -10.74 4.39
C THR A 64 -10.14 -10.69 3.19
N PRO A 65 -9.34 -11.74 2.94
CA PRO A 65 -8.36 -11.70 1.86
C PRO A 65 -9.00 -11.96 0.49
N HIS A 66 -8.74 -11.07 -0.47
CA HIS A 66 -9.05 -11.23 -1.89
C HIS A 66 -7.74 -11.43 -2.66
N PHE A 67 -7.64 -12.55 -3.38
CA PHE A 67 -6.44 -12.90 -4.14
C PHE A 67 -6.54 -12.38 -5.58
N VAL A 68 -5.53 -11.62 -6.00
CA VAL A 68 -5.35 -11.15 -7.38
C VAL A 68 -4.01 -11.68 -7.85
N GLU A 69 -4.04 -12.70 -8.72
CA GLU A 69 -2.88 -13.50 -9.08
C GLU A 69 -2.75 -13.66 -10.61
N GLY A 70 -1.52 -13.53 -11.10
CA GLY A 70 -1.17 -13.72 -12.50
C GLY A 70 -0.02 -12.81 -12.97
N ASP A 71 0.28 -12.92 -14.26
CA ASP A 71 1.33 -12.19 -14.96
C ASP A 71 0.89 -11.68 -16.35
N GLU A 72 -0.29 -12.07 -16.84
CA GLU A 72 -0.86 -11.52 -18.08
C GLU A 72 -1.55 -10.16 -17.85
N PRO A 73 -1.04 -9.05 -18.43
CA PRO A 73 -1.47 -7.69 -18.06
C PRO A 73 -2.97 -7.44 -18.21
N MET A 74 -3.58 -7.83 -19.32
CA MET A 74 -5.00 -7.56 -19.58
C MET A 74 -5.94 -8.33 -18.66
N GLU A 75 -5.58 -9.57 -18.31
CA GLU A 75 -6.32 -10.33 -17.30
C GLU A 75 -6.16 -9.70 -15.91
N MET A 76 -4.93 -9.31 -15.56
CA MET A 76 -4.64 -8.68 -14.28
C MET A 76 -5.34 -7.33 -14.11
N HIS A 77 -5.50 -6.56 -15.18
CA HIS A 77 -6.30 -5.34 -15.16
C HIS A 77 -7.76 -5.61 -14.78
N GLN A 78 -8.40 -6.59 -15.41
CA GLN A 78 -9.79 -6.95 -15.12
C GLN A 78 -9.94 -7.53 -13.71
N LYS A 79 -9.05 -8.44 -13.30
CA LYS A 79 -9.04 -9.02 -11.95
C LYS A 79 -8.87 -7.95 -10.87
N MET A 80 -7.94 -7.03 -11.07
CA MET A 80 -7.68 -5.95 -10.11
C MET A 80 -8.84 -4.96 -10.04
N ALA A 81 -9.41 -4.56 -11.18
CA ALA A 81 -10.55 -3.65 -11.23
C ALA A 81 -11.77 -4.24 -10.49
N ALA A 82 -12.16 -5.48 -10.83
CA ALA A 82 -13.27 -6.16 -10.18
C ALA A 82 -13.06 -6.32 -8.66
N THR A 83 -11.82 -6.64 -8.24
CA THR A 83 -11.49 -6.80 -6.83
C THR A 83 -11.52 -5.46 -6.08
N LEU A 84 -11.00 -4.38 -6.67
CA LEU A 84 -11.08 -3.04 -6.08
C LEU A 84 -12.53 -2.59 -5.91
N ASP A 85 -13.40 -2.81 -6.90
CA ASP A 85 -14.82 -2.49 -6.82
C ASP A 85 -15.53 -3.30 -5.72
N ALA A 86 -15.25 -4.60 -5.63
CA ALA A 86 -15.78 -5.46 -4.57
C ALA A 86 -15.33 -4.99 -3.17
N CYS A 87 -14.03 -4.78 -2.97
CA CYS A 87 -13.48 -4.29 -1.70
C CYS A 87 -14.05 -2.91 -1.32
N TYR A 88 -14.20 -2.00 -2.29
CA TYR A 88 -14.81 -0.70 -2.06
C TYR A 88 -16.28 -0.83 -1.65
N GLY A 89 -17.04 -1.69 -2.34
CA GLY A 89 -18.43 -2.01 -2.00
C GLY A 89 -18.58 -2.54 -0.58
N GLU A 90 -17.73 -3.49 -0.16
CA GLU A 90 -17.70 -4.02 1.21
C GLU A 90 -17.39 -2.95 2.24
N ILE A 91 -16.36 -2.12 2.00
CA ILE A 91 -16.00 -1.00 2.89
C ILE A 91 -17.18 -0.06 3.07
N LYS A 92 -17.85 0.31 1.97
CA LYS A 92 -19.01 1.19 2.00
C LYS A 92 -20.18 0.56 2.75
N ALA A 93 -20.47 -0.72 2.51
CA ALA A 93 -21.52 -1.43 3.23
C ALA A 93 -21.28 -1.45 4.75
N PHE A 94 -20.05 -1.70 5.21
CA PHE A 94 -19.71 -1.66 6.62
C PHE A 94 -19.89 -0.26 7.23
N GLN A 95 -19.38 0.77 6.56
CA GLN A 95 -19.52 2.16 7.04
C GLN A 95 -20.98 2.61 7.05
N ASP A 96 -21.72 2.37 5.98
CA ASP A 96 -23.10 2.82 5.86
C ASP A 96 -24.01 2.08 6.85
N GLY A 97 -23.81 0.77 7.04
CA GLY A 97 -24.51 -0.02 8.05
C GLY A 97 -24.22 0.45 9.49
N ALA A 98 -22.95 0.70 9.82
CA ALA A 98 -22.58 1.18 11.15
C ALA A 98 -23.10 2.60 11.44
N ARG A 99 -22.98 3.51 10.46
CA ARG A 99 -23.42 4.91 10.60
C ARG A 99 -24.92 5.06 10.67
N SER A 100 -25.67 4.27 9.89
CA SER A 100 -27.14 4.30 9.90
C SER A 100 -27.74 3.67 11.16
N SER A 101 -27.14 2.58 11.67
CA SER A 101 -27.62 1.90 12.87
C SER A 101 -27.11 2.50 14.18
N GLY A 102 -26.03 3.31 14.13
CA GLY A 102 -25.31 3.78 15.31
C GLY A 102 -24.56 2.68 16.06
N LYS A 103 -24.48 1.47 15.51
CA LYS A 103 -23.83 0.30 16.15
C LYS A 103 -22.53 -0.03 15.44
N ALA A 104 -21.42 0.17 16.14
CA ALA A 104 -20.11 -0.26 15.67
C ALA A 104 -19.90 -1.73 16.03
N THR A 105 -19.79 -2.59 15.02
CA THR A 105 -19.37 -3.98 15.18
C THR A 105 -18.00 -4.17 14.55
N ARG A 106 -17.25 -5.19 15.00
CA ARG A 106 -15.92 -5.48 14.43
C ARG A 106 -16.08 -5.95 12.98
N CYS A 107 -15.66 -5.12 12.03
CA CYS A 107 -15.67 -5.47 10.62
C CYS A 107 -14.52 -6.42 10.29
N HIS A 108 -14.81 -7.39 9.42
CA HIS A 108 -13.78 -8.15 8.72
C HIS A 108 -13.43 -7.39 7.44
N TRP A 109 -12.63 -6.34 7.58
CA TRP A 109 -12.29 -5.43 6.48
C TRP A 109 -11.61 -6.20 5.33
N PRO A 110 -11.91 -5.84 4.06
CA PRO A 110 -11.26 -6.47 2.92
C PRO A 110 -9.78 -6.09 2.87
N MET A 111 -8.96 -7.01 2.37
CA MET A 111 -7.58 -6.77 2.02
C MET A 111 -7.25 -7.52 0.73
N ILE A 112 -6.29 -7.03 -0.05
CA ILE A 112 -5.90 -7.63 -1.32
C ILE A 112 -4.53 -8.28 -1.17
N VAL A 113 -4.45 -9.56 -1.53
CA VAL A 113 -3.21 -10.28 -1.80
C VAL A 113 -2.92 -10.14 -3.29
N LEU A 114 -1.96 -9.30 -3.65
CA LEU A 114 -1.53 -9.10 -5.03
C LEU A 114 -0.28 -9.92 -5.32
N ARG A 115 -0.43 -11.04 -6.04
CA ARG A 115 0.68 -11.92 -6.43
C ARG A 115 1.05 -11.69 -7.90
N THR A 116 2.20 -11.06 -8.12
CA THR A 116 2.75 -10.73 -9.44
C THR A 116 4.25 -11.00 -9.48
N PRO A 117 4.88 -11.28 -10.63
CA PRO A 117 6.33 -11.49 -10.66
C PRO A 117 7.10 -10.24 -10.21
N LYS A 118 8.13 -10.37 -9.38
CA LYS A 118 9.05 -9.25 -9.13
C LYS A 118 9.75 -8.83 -10.43
N GLY A 119 9.81 -7.53 -10.72
CA GLY A 119 10.34 -7.03 -11.99
C GLY A 119 9.40 -7.24 -13.19
N TRP A 120 8.10 -7.44 -12.93
CA TRP A 120 7.08 -7.73 -13.94
C TRP A 120 7.17 -6.82 -15.17
N THR A 121 7.08 -7.42 -16.36
CA THR A 121 7.25 -6.81 -17.70
C THR A 121 8.68 -6.40 -18.05
N GLY A 122 9.62 -6.59 -17.12
CA GLY A 122 11.05 -6.40 -17.35
C GLY A 122 11.71 -7.52 -18.15
N PRO A 123 13.04 -7.43 -18.34
CA PRO A 123 13.82 -8.50 -18.96
C PRO A 123 13.63 -9.81 -18.22
N LYS A 124 13.26 -10.86 -18.95
CA LYS A 124 13.08 -12.21 -18.39
C LYS A 124 14.40 -12.78 -17.87
N GLU A 125 15.47 -12.52 -18.61
CA GLU A 125 16.83 -13.00 -18.33
C GLU A 125 17.86 -11.91 -18.67
N VAL A 126 18.93 -11.83 -17.87
CA VAL A 126 20.13 -11.03 -18.16
C VAL A 126 21.34 -11.90 -17.84
N ASP A 127 22.31 -11.98 -18.75
CA ASP A 127 23.53 -12.81 -18.61
C ASP A 127 23.27 -14.28 -18.23
N GLY A 128 22.28 -14.94 -18.83
CA GLY A 128 21.95 -16.34 -18.50
C GLY A 128 21.23 -16.51 -17.16
N LYS A 129 20.90 -15.42 -16.45
CA LYS A 129 20.30 -15.44 -15.12
C LYS A 129 18.89 -14.90 -15.17
N ARG A 130 17.94 -15.68 -14.65
CA ARG A 130 16.55 -15.25 -14.48
C ARG A 130 16.46 -13.94 -13.68
N THR A 131 15.82 -12.94 -14.26
CA THR A 131 15.69 -11.57 -13.72
C THR A 131 14.25 -11.28 -13.31
N GLU A 132 13.28 -11.40 -14.21
CA GLU A 132 11.87 -11.34 -13.84
C GLU A 132 11.43 -12.55 -13.00
N GLY A 133 10.63 -12.32 -11.98
CA GLY A 133 10.26 -13.34 -10.99
C GLY A 133 11.46 -13.81 -10.17
N SER A 134 12.44 -12.92 -9.98
CA SER A 134 13.65 -13.17 -9.17
C SER A 134 14.02 -11.95 -8.33
N TRP A 135 14.76 -12.18 -7.24
CA TRP A 135 15.36 -11.10 -6.43
C TRP A 135 16.34 -10.24 -7.23
N ARG A 136 16.90 -10.75 -8.34
CA ARG A 136 17.85 -10.03 -9.21
C ARG A 136 17.26 -8.75 -9.83
N SER A 137 15.94 -8.67 -9.95
CA SER A 137 15.26 -7.44 -10.41
C SER A 137 15.05 -6.39 -9.30
N HIS A 138 15.61 -6.58 -8.10
CA HIS A 138 15.33 -5.67 -6.97
C HIS A 138 15.92 -4.27 -7.13
N GLN A 139 17.14 -4.15 -7.63
CA GLN A 139 17.79 -2.87 -7.92
C GLN A 139 17.84 -2.65 -9.43
N VAL A 140 19.04 -2.57 -10.01
CA VAL A 140 19.23 -2.38 -11.44
C VAL A 140 19.46 -3.76 -12.08
N PRO A 141 18.64 -4.20 -13.05
CA PRO A 141 18.80 -5.49 -13.69
C PRO A 141 19.98 -5.56 -14.67
N PHE A 142 20.61 -4.41 -14.96
CA PHE A 142 21.78 -4.27 -15.82
C PHE A 142 22.96 -3.68 -15.04
N SER A 143 24.18 -4.14 -15.33
CA SER A 143 25.43 -3.49 -14.93
C SER A 143 26.17 -2.99 -16.18
N GLU A 144 27.15 -2.10 -16.04
CA GLU A 144 28.11 -1.79 -17.13
C GLU A 144 27.44 -1.34 -18.44
N LEU A 145 26.37 -0.53 -18.36
CA LEU A 145 25.60 -0.10 -19.54
C LEU A 145 26.43 0.72 -20.53
N ALA A 146 27.47 1.42 -20.08
CA ALA A 146 28.35 2.21 -20.94
C ALA A 146 29.36 1.33 -21.69
N GLU A 147 29.76 0.20 -21.10
CA GLU A 147 30.82 -0.66 -21.58
C GLU A 147 30.29 -1.91 -22.32
N ASN A 148 29.03 -2.29 -22.09
CA ASN A 148 28.42 -3.49 -22.65
C ASN A 148 27.29 -3.16 -23.65
N PRO A 149 27.58 -3.18 -24.97
CA PRO A 149 26.57 -2.95 -26.01
C PRO A 149 25.40 -3.93 -26.00
N GLY A 150 25.58 -5.14 -25.44
CA GLY A 150 24.51 -6.12 -25.26
C GLY A 150 23.47 -5.66 -24.26
N HIS A 151 23.92 -5.11 -23.12
CA HIS A 151 23.02 -4.55 -22.10
C HIS A 151 22.27 -3.32 -22.61
N LEU A 152 22.93 -2.47 -23.39
CA LEU A 152 22.27 -1.32 -24.00
C LEU A 152 21.13 -1.74 -24.94
N ARG A 153 21.33 -2.79 -25.76
CA ARG A 153 20.27 -3.34 -26.61
C ARG A 153 19.10 -3.93 -25.82
N LEU A 154 19.38 -4.63 -24.71
CA LEU A 154 18.32 -5.15 -23.85
C LEU A 154 17.51 -4.02 -23.21
N LEU A 155 18.16 -2.94 -22.78
CA LEU A 155 17.48 -1.75 -22.28
C LEU A 155 16.59 -1.11 -23.35
N GLU A 156 17.11 -0.93 -24.57
CA GLU A 156 16.34 -0.39 -25.70
C GLU A 156 15.12 -1.24 -26.01
N GLN A 157 15.28 -2.56 -26.12
CA GLN A 157 14.17 -3.50 -26.35
C GLN A 157 13.12 -3.44 -25.24
N TRP A 158 13.56 -3.38 -23.99
CA TRP A 158 12.66 -3.28 -22.85
C TRP A 158 11.85 -1.98 -22.89
N MET A 159 12.50 -0.84 -23.09
CA MET A 159 11.83 0.47 -23.21
C MET A 159 10.90 0.54 -24.42
N ALA A 160 11.31 0.00 -25.56
CA ALA A 160 10.50 -0.06 -26.77
C ALA A 160 9.26 -0.95 -26.62
N SER A 161 9.32 -1.97 -25.75
CA SER A 161 8.18 -2.88 -25.52
C SER A 161 6.95 -2.19 -24.93
N TYR A 162 7.13 -1.06 -24.23
CA TYR A 162 6.04 -0.21 -23.75
C TYR A 162 5.41 0.67 -24.84
N ARG A 163 5.94 0.63 -26.08
CA ARG A 163 5.44 1.39 -27.22
C ARG A 163 5.26 2.88 -26.91
N PRO A 164 6.33 3.58 -26.50
CA PRO A 164 6.23 4.98 -26.05
C PRO A 164 5.62 5.92 -27.09
N GLY A 165 5.72 5.61 -28.40
CA GLY A 165 5.07 6.38 -29.46
C GLY A 165 3.53 6.32 -29.45
N GLU A 166 2.93 5.36 -28.75
CA GLU A 166 1.48 5.31 -28.48
C GLU A 166 1.10 6.07 -27.20
N LEU A 167 2.08 6.34 -26.33
CA LEU A 167 1.86 6.94 -25.01
C LEU A 167 2.13 8.44 -24.98
N PHE A 168 3.04 8.92 -25.82
CA PHE A 168 3.48 10.32 -25.86
C PHE A 168 3.38 10.88 -27.27
N ASP A 169 3.00 12.16 -27.37
CA ASP A 169 3.05 12.90 -28.62
C ASP A 169 4.49 13.27 -29.01
N ALA A 170 4.66 13.81 -30.23
CA ALA A 170 5.96 14.21 -30.76
C ALA A 170 6.67 15.32 -29.94
N SER A 171 5.94 16.02 -29.06
CA SER A 171 6.49 17.03 -28.14
C SER A 171 6.85 16.45 -26.76
N GLY A 172 6.68 15.15 -26.56
CA GLY A 172 6.92 14.45 -25.30
C GLY A 172 5.80 14.58 -24.27
N ARG A 173 4.60 15.04 -24.67
CA ARG A 173 3.45 15.13 -23.75
C ARG A 173 2.69 13.82 -23.73
N LEU A 174 2.21 13.42 -22.55
CA LEU A 174 1.34 12.25 -22.41
C LEU A 174 0.06 12.42 -23.25
N ALA A 175 -0.34 11.36 -23.94
CA ALA A 175 -1.54 11.33 -24.78
C ALA A 175 -2.80 11.82 -24.02
N PRO A 176 -3.66 12.66 -24.64
CA PRO A 176 -4.81 13.27 -23.97
C PRO A 176 -5.77 12.25 -23.32
N GLU A 177 -6.02 11.13 -24.00
CA GLU A 177 -6.89 10.04 -23.56
C GLU A 177 -6.35 9.35 -22.30
N LEU A 178 -5.03 9.16 -22.20
CA LEU A 178 -4.38 8.61 -21.01
C LEU A 178 -4.38 9.61 -19.86
N ARG A 179 -4.15 10.90 -20.16
CA ARG A 179 -4.21 11.98 -19.17
C ARG A 179 -5.59 12.13 -18.56
N ALA A 180 -6.65 11.87 -19.34
CA ALA A 180 -8.04 11.97 -18.89
C ALA A 180 -8.43 10.92 -17.84
N LEU A 181 -7.68 9.82 -17.71
CA LEU A 181 -7.93 8.76 -16.73
C LEU A 181 -7.63 9.19 -15.29
N ALA A 182 -6.73 10.15 -15.08
CA ALA A 182 -6.34 10.59 -13.75
C ALA A 182 -7.42 11.49 -13.11
N PRO A 183 -7.64 11.39 -11.78
CA PRO A 183 -8.48 12.35 -11.07
C PRO A 183 -8.00 13.81 -11.26
N LYS A 184 -8.90 14.77 -11.06
CA LYS A 184 -8.60 16.21 -11.17
C LYS A 184 -8.51 16.88 -9.78
N GLY A 185 -7.74 17.97 -9.70
CA GLY A 185 -7.61 18.80 -8.50
C GLY A 185 -7.16 18.02 -7.26
N LYS A 186 -7.76 18.32 -6.11
CA LYS A 186 -7.45 17.76 -4.79
C LYS A 186 -7.85 16.29 -4.57
N ARG A 187 -8.42 15.62 -5.59
CA ARG A 187 -8.68 14.18 -5.57
C ARG A 187 -7.51 13.34 -6.08
N ARG A 188 -6.50 13.95 -6.71
CA ARG A 188 -5.24 13.28 -7.06
C ARG A 188 -4.52 12.92 -5.77
N MET A 189 -4.03 11.69 -5.63
CA MET A 189 -3.36 11.26 -4.39
C MET A 189 -2.15 12.15 -4.03
N GLY A 190 -1.37 12.60 -5.03
CA GLY A 190 -0.23 13.51 -4.81
C GLY A 190 -0.60 14.97 -4.53
N ASP A 191 -1.87 15.35 -4.62
CA ASP A 191 -2.37 16.71 -4.32
C ASP A 191 -3.53 16.67 -3.31
N ASN A 192 -3.74 15.54 -2.65
CA ASN A 192 -4.75 15.42 -1.61
C ASN A 192 -4.25 16.17 -0.35
N PRO A 193 -5.06 17.05 0.26
CA PRO A 193 -4.66 17.77 1.48
C PRO A 193 -4.21 16.85 2.62
N HIS A 194 -4.74 15.63 2.72
CA HIS A 194 -4.31 14.66 3.72
C HIS A 194 -2.88 14.14 3.49
N ALA A 195 -2.34 14.25 2.26
CA ALA A 195 -0.94 13.95 1.95
C ALA A 195 0.00 15.14 2.24
N ASN A 196 -0.55 16.32 2.54
CA ASN A 196 0.18 17.50 3.02
C ASN A 196 -0.51 18.04 4.27
N GLY A 197 -0.47 17.25 5.35
CA GLY A 197 -1.27 17.46 6.56
C GLY A 197 -1.08 18.81 7.25
N GLY A 198 0.02 19.53 7.00
CA GLY A 198 0.21 20.90 7.50
C GLY A 198 -0.85 21.89 7.00
N LEU A 199 -1.52 21.60 5.88
CA LEU A 199 -2.67 22.39 5.38
C LEU A 199 -3.94 22.19 6.20
N LEU A 200 -4.02 21.12 6.99
CA LEU A 200 -5.19 20.73 7.78
C LEU A 200 -4.94 20.86 9.29
N LEU A 201 -3.72 21.22 9.68
CA LEU A 201 -3.33 21.33 11.08
C LEU A 201 -3.98 22.57 11.71
N GLU A 202 -4.65 22.36 12.84
CA GLU A 202 -5.17 23.42 13.69
C GLU A 202 -4.60 23.24 15.10
N ASP A 203 -4.26 24.36 15.75
CA ASP A 203 -3.77 24.33 17.13
C ASP A 203 -4.86 23.79 18.07
N LEU A 204 -4.45 22.95 19.02
CA LEU A 204 -5.37 22.48 20.05
C LEU A 204 -5.89 23.66 20.88
N VAL A 205 -7.18 23.62 21.22
CA VAL A 205 -7.74 24.51 22.25
C VAL A 205 -7.24 24.01 23.61
N VAL A 206 -6.10 24.54 24.05
CA VAL A 206 -5.46 24.15 25.32
C VAL A 206 -6.06 24.98 26.46
N PRO A 207 -6.62 24.36 27.50
CA PRO A 207 -7.10 25.08 28.69
C PRO A 207 -5.92 25.71 29.45
N ASP A 208 -6.18 26.75 30.24
CA ASP A 208 -5.15 27.38 31.06
C ASP A 208 -4.55 26.36 32.04
N PHE A 209 -3.29 25.98 31.80
CA PHE A 209 -2.63 24.94 32.57
C PHE A 209 -2.51 25.28 34.07
N ARG A 210 -2.57 26.57 34.42
CA ARG A 210 -2.52 27.04 35.82
C ARG A 210 -3.74 26.59 36.62
N GLY A 211 -4.85 26.29 35.96
CA GLY A 211 -6.05 25.70 36.59
C GLY A 211 -5.79 24.31 37.18
N TYR A 212 -4.74 23.62 36.73
CA TYR A 212 -4.34 22.30 37.24
C TYR A 212 -3.20 22.36 38.26
N ALA A 213 -2.76 23.56 38.66
CA ALA A 213 -1.65 23.70 39.60
C ALA A 213 -2.02 23.18 41.00
N VAL A 214 -1.12 22.39 41.60
CA VAL A 214 -1.23 22.01 43.01
C VAL A 214 -0.94 23.24 43.88
N SER A 215 -1.89 23.61 44.73
CA SER A 215 -1.71 24.73 45.65
C SER A 215 -0.66 24.40 46.72
N VAL A 216 0.46 25.12 46.73
CA VAL A 216 1.54 24.99 47.73
C VAL A 216 1.65 26.29 48.54
N PRO A 217 0.75 26.51 49.52
CA PRO A 217 0.79 27.73 50.33
C PRO A 217 1.98 27.77 51.27
N LYS A 218 2.55 26.62 51.65
CA LYS A 218 3.75 26.49 52.52
C LYS A 218 4.61 25.29 52.12
N PRO A 219 5.96 25.38 52.24
CA PRO A 219 6.85 24.25 51.98
C PRO A 219 6.52 23.02 52.84
N GLY A 220 6.46 21.84 52.22
CA GLY A 220 6.27 20.56 52.91
C GLY A 220 4.89 20.31 53.53
N LYS A 221 3.89 21.17 53.24
CA LYS A 221 2.54 21.06 53.83
C LYS A 221 1.46 20.52 52.91
N THR A 222 1.70 20.55 51.60
CA THR A 222 0.76 19.98 50.63
C THR A 222 1.30 18.65 50.15
N THR A 223 0.54 17.58 50.35
CA THR A 223 0.70 16.32 49.64
C THR A 223 -0.34 16.32 48.51
N GLY A 224 0.12 16.30 47.27
CA GLY A 224 -0.73 16.17 46.10
C GLY A 224 -0.16 15.09 45.18
N GLU A 225 -1.04 14.30 44.59
CA GLU A 225 -0.71 13.33 43.54
C GLU A 225 -1.39 13.76 42.24
N ALA A 226 -0.78 13.41 41.10
CA ALA A 226 -1.45 13.56 39.82
C ALA A 226 -2.47 12.42 39.67
N THR A 227 -3.73 12.75 39.43
CA THR A 227 -4.74 11.79 38.96
C THR A 227 -4.70 11.65 37.45
#